data_AF-A0A2T0ATF7-F1
#
_entry.id   AF-A0A2T0ATF7-F1
#
_cell.length_a   1.000
_cell.length_b   1.000
_cell.length_c   1.000
_cell.angle_alpha   90.00
_cell.angle_beta   90.00
_cell.angle_gamma   90.00
#
_symmetry.space_group_name_H-M   'P 1'
#
loop_
_entity.id
_entity.type
_entity.pdbx_description
1 polymer ?
#
loop_
_entity_poly.entity_id
_entity_poly.type
_entity_poly.pdbx_seq_one_letter_code
_entity_poly.pdbx_strand_id
1 'polypeptide(L)'
;MISISKKYLGIDIKRCKFLGKGREGRVYLTSEGYALKIFNNKSSCKSQYNILKKVEGSKYFPKAIEMSDKCMLREYIEGIALYDYVKKRGLSKDIGIKLIELLEEFRRLGFTRIDISSKNIYIESGGDIKVIDPRKSYSKKRDIPRMLLRELEALGVLDEFIKVTLEVRPNLVVKWINAINKLSRIACKNVRKSSA
;
A
#
# COMPACT_ATOMS: atom_id res chain seq x y z
N MET A 1 -20.65 -19.40 -32.39
CA MET A 1 -19.98 -19.53 -31.07
C MET A 1 -20.50 -18.46 -30.13
N ILE A 2 -21.36 -18.80 -29.17
CA ILE A 2 -21.76 -17.86 -28.11
C ILE A 2 -20.54 -17.73 -27.18
N SER A 3 -19.85 -16.59 -27.25
CA SER A 3 -18.78 -16.27 -26.30
C SER A 3 -19.44 -15.98 -24.96
N ILE A 4 -19.62 -17.02 -24.13
CA ILE A 4 -20.09 -16.86 -22.75
C ILE A 4 -19.08 -15.96 -22.05
N SER A 5 -19.46 -14.71 -21.80
CA SER A 5 -18.61 -13.78 -21.09
C SER A 5 -18.51 -14.22 -19.64
N LYS A 6 -17.27 -14.32 -19.14
CA LYS A 6 -17.03 -14.74 -17.77
C LYS A 6 -17.48 -13.62 -16.84
N LYS A 7 -18.54 -13.87 -16.09
CA LYS A 7 -19.09 -12.94 -15.09
C LYS A 7 -18.44 -13.16 -13.73
N TYR A 8 -18.18 -12.07 -13.03
CA TYR A 8 -17.64 -12.04 -11.67
C TYR A 8 -18.53 -11.14 -10.84
N LEU A 9 -19.16 -11.65 -9.77
CA LEU A 9 -20.18 -10.90 -9.02
C LEU A 9 -21.28 -10.33 -9.93
N GLY A 10 -21.73 -11.12 -10.92
CA GLY A 10 -22.69 -10.68 -11.94
C GLY A 10 -22.14 -9.73 -13.01
N ILE A 11 -20.91 -9.20 -12.84
CA ILE A 11 -20.30 -8.20 -13.73
C ILE A 11 -19.58 -8.87 -14.91
N ASP A 12 -19.89 -8.42 -16.13
CA ASP A 12 -19.18 -8.81 -17.34
C ASP A 12 -17.92 -7.94 -17.55
N ILE A 13 -16.73 -8.56 -17.43
CA ILE A 13 -15.44 -7.87 -17.56
C ILE A 13 -15.21 -7.24 -18.95
N LYS A 14 -15.91 -7.70 -20.00
CA LYS A 14 -15.82 -7.07 -21.34
C LYS A 14 -16.39 -5.66 -21.36
N ARG A 15 -17.26 -5.33 -20.39
CA ARG A 15 -17.84 -4.00 -20.21
C ARG A 15 -17.05 -3.14 -19.23
N CYS A 16 -15.93 -3.65 -18.71
CA CYS A 16 -15.09 -2.94 -17.75
C CYS A 16 -13.82 -2.41 -18.40
N LYS A 17 -13.33 -1.26 -17.93
CA LYS A 17 -12.02 -0.73 -18.33
C LYS A 17 -10.93 -1.46 -17.56
N PHE A 18 -9.95 -2.04 -18.26
CA PHE A 18 -8.80 -2.64 -17.59
C PHE A 18 -7.92 -1.55 -16.96
N LEU A 19 -7.64 -1.68 -15.67
CA LEU A 19 -6.82 -0.73 -14.92
C LEU A 19 -5.37 -1.19 -14.75
N GLY A 20 -5.16 -2.51 -14.62
CA GLY A 20 -3.81 -3.05 -14.50
C GLY A 20 -3.75 -4.48 -13.98
N LYS A 21 -2.54 -5.05 -14.05
CA LYS A 21 -2.21 -6.38 -13.54
C LYS A 21 -1.05 -6.25 -12.55
N GLY A 22 -1.25 -6.75 -11.34
CA GLY A 22 -0.21 -6.86 -10.33
C GLY A 22 0.15 -8.32 -10.05
N ARG A 23 0.99 -8.54 -9.03
CA ARG A 23 1.42 -9.88 -8.58
C ARG A 23 0.24 -10.80 -8.21
N GLU A 24 -0.82 -10.24 -7.66
CA GLU A 24 -1.93 -11.03 -7.12
C GLU A 24 -3.13 -11.15 -8.04
N GLY A 25 -3.15 -10.45 -9.18
CA GLY A 25 -4.33 -10.46 -10.02
C GLY A 25 -4.46 -9.25 -10.94
N ARG A 26 -5.66 -9.09 -11.47
CA ARG A 26 -6.05 -8.04 -12.42
C ARG A 26 -7.11 -7.15 -11.79
N VAL A 27 -7.11 -5.87 -12.14
CA VAL A 27 -8.08 -4.88 -11.66
C VAL A 27 -8.76 -4.24 -12.86
N TYR A 28 -10.07 -4.09 -12.74
CA TYR A 28 -10.94 -3.50 -13.75
C TYR A 28 -11.82 -2.43 -13.09
N LEU A 29 -12.14 -1.37 -13.82
CA LEU A 29 -13.13 -0.37 -13.45
C LEU A 29 -14.48 -0.77 -14.07
N THR A 30 -15.48 -0.96 -13.23
CA THR A 30 -16.85 -1.28 -13.67
C THR A 30 -17.54 -0.03 -14.23
N SER A 31 -18.61 -0.23 -15.00
CA SER A 31 -19.45 0.87 -15.49
C SER A 31 -20.10 1.70 -14.38
N GLU A 32 -20.24 1.12 -13.19
CA GLU A 32 -20.80 1.75 -12.00
C GLU A 32 -19.74 2.50 -11.16
N GLY A 33 -18.48 2.56 -11.63
CA GLY A 33 -17.42 3.29 -10.94
C GLY A 33 -16.74 2.53 -9.80
N TYR A 34 -16.88 1.20 -9.74
CA TYR A 34 -16.22 0.37 -8.73
C TYR A 34 -14.96 -0.32 -9.29
N ALA A 35 -14.01 -0.64 -8.41
CA ALA A 35 -12.87 -1.45 -8.75
C ALA A 35 -13.16 -2.93 -8.51
N LEU A 36 -13.25 -3.71 -9.59
CA LEU A 36 -13.32 -5.17 -9.56
C LEU A 36 -11.91 -5.74 -9.63
N LYS A 37 -11.44 -6.36 -8.54
CA LYS A 37 -10.16 -7.08 -8.49
C LYS A 37 -10.39 -8.58 -8.59
N ILE A 38 -9.78 -9.21 -9.59
CA ILE A 38 -9.79 -10.67 -9.79
C ILE A 38 -8.41 -11.21 -9.42
N PHE A 39 -8.35 -11.99 -8.35
CA PHE A 39 -7.14 -12.56 -7.78
C PHE A 39 -6.75 -13.88 -8.45
N ASN A 40 -5.45 -14.19 -8.41
CA ASN A 40 -4.92 -15.47 -8.88
C ASN A 40 -5.35 -16.62 -7.96
N ASN A 41 -5.51 -16.36 -6.66
CA ASN A 41 -5.92 -17.35 -5.66
C ASN A 41 -6.94 -16.79 -4.66
N LYS A 42 -7.79 -17.68 -4.12
CA LYS A 42 -8.90 -17.36 -3.21
C LYS A 42 -8.42 -16.87 -1.84
N SER A 43 -7.30 -17.41 -1.35
CA SER A 43 -6.75 -17.05 -0.03
C SER A 43 -6.29 -15.60 0.02
N SER A 44 -5.59 -15.12 -1.01
CA SER A 44 -5.20 -13.71 -1.18
C SER A 44 -6.43 -12.80 -1.23
N CYS A 45 -7.47 -13.21 -1.97
CA CYS A 45 -8.73 -12.45 -2.05
C CYS A 45 -9.36 -12.30 -0.66
N LYS A 46 -9.58 -13.42 0.03
CA LYS A 46 -10.15 -13.44 1.39
C LYS A 46 -9.31 -12.67 2.39
N SER A 47 -7.98 -12.80 2.33
CA SER A 47 -7.07 -12.08 3.20
C SER A 47 -7.17 -10.57 3.00
N GLN A 48 -7.15 -10.09 1.75
CA GLN A 48 -7.27 -8.65 1.47
C GLN A 48 -8.64 -8.10 1.84
N TYR A 49 -9.73 -8.83 1.52
CA TYR A 49 -11.08 -8.43 1.90
C TYR A 49 -11.21 -8.28 3.42
N ASN A 50 -10.72 -9.25 4.20
CA ASN A 50 -10.75 -9.20 5.66
C ASN A 50 -9.93 -8.03 6.23
N ILE A 51 -8.79 -7.69 5.61
CA ILE A 51 -8.01 -6.52 6.02
C ILE A 51 -8.81 -5.24 5.79
N LEU A 52 -9.39 -5.07 4.60
CA LEU A 52 -10.19 -3.89 4.25
C LEU A 52 -11.44 -3.76 5.14
N LYS A 53 -12.11 -4.87 5.45
CA LYS A 53 -13.22 -4.89 6.40
C LYS A 53 -12.79 -4.52 7.82
N LYS A 54 -11.61 -4.97 8.27
CA LYS A 54 -11.10 -4.63 9.60
C LYS A 54 -10.71 -3.16 9.75
N VAL A 55 -10.31 -2.50 8.66
CA VAL A 55 -9.93 -1.07 8.67
C VAL A 55 -11.04 -0.16 8.12
N GLU A 56 -12.23 -0.70 7.92
CA GLU A 56 -13.39 0.05 7.44
C GLU A 56 -13.65 1.23 8.40
N GLY A 57 -13.77 2.44 7.84
CA GLY A 57 -13.86 3.71 8.60
C GLY A 57 -12.56 4.53 8.63
N SER A 58 -11.42 3.94 8.29
CA SER A 58 -10.18 4.72 8.06
C SER A 58 -10.21 5.37 6.68
N LYS A 59 -9.98 6.69 6.60
CA LYS A 59 -9.94 7.45 5.33
C LYS A 59 -8.88 6.96 4.34
N TYR A 60 -7.87 6.24 4.84
CA TYR A 60 -6.71 5.83 4.07
C TYR A 60 -6.90 4.54 3.26
N PHE A 61 -8.05 3.87 3.34
CA PHE A 61 -8.26 2.60 2.63
C PHE A 61 -9.57 2.61 1.84
N PRO A 62 -9.62 1.91 0.70
CA PRO A 62 -10.84 1.77 -0.05
C PRO A 62 -11.86 0.92 0.71
N LYS A 63 -13.14 1.28 0.63
CA LYS A 63 -14.22 0.44 1.16
C LYS A 63 -14.34 -0.86 0.36
N ALA A 64 -14.23 -2.02 1.03
CA ALA A 64 -14.56 -3.31 0.44
C ALA A 64 -16.09 -3.51 0.44
N ILE A 65 -16.66 -3.78 -0.73
CA ILE A 65 -18.11 -3.88 -0.92
C ILE A 65 -18.54 -5.34 -0.80
N GLU A 66 -18.03 -6.17 -1.70
CA GLU A 66 -18.41 -7.58 -1.79
C GLU A 66 -17.22 -8.44 -2.21
N MET A 67 -17.25 -9.72 -1.82
CA MET A 67 -16.29 -10.72 -2.27
C MET A 67 -17.00 -12.03 -2.60
N SER A 68 -16.63 -12.63 -3.73
CA SER A 68 -17.01 -14.00 -4.09
C SER A 68 -15.84 -14.73 -4.73
N ASP A 69 -15.56 -15.94 -4.25
CA ASP A 69 -14.45 -16.78 -4.68
C ASP A 69 -13.11 -16.01 -4.83
N LYS A 70 -12.64 -15.80 -6.07
CA LYS A 70 -11.39 -15.10 -6.38
C LYS A 70 -11.59 -13.64 -6.78
N CYS A 71 -12.75 -13.05 -6.55
CA CYS A 71 -12.99 -11.65 -6.92
C CYS A 71 -13.56 -10.82 -5.76
N MET A 72 -13.20 -9.54 -5.78
CA MET A 72 -13.63 -8.55 -4.79
C MET A 72 -14.02 -7.27 -5.52
N LEU A 73 -15.18 -6.75 -5.17
CA LEU A 73 -15.64 -5.41 -5.54
C LEU A 73 -15.32 -4.44 -4.41
N ARG A 74 -14.74 -3.29 -4.73
CA ARG A 74 -14.39 -2.25 -3.77
C ARG A 74 -14.50 -0.86 -4.39
N GLU A 75 -14.43 0.16 -3.55
CA GLU A 75 -14.24 1.55 -3.95
C GLU A 75 -13.08 1.67 -4.94
N TYR A 76 -13.33 2.38 -6.05
CA TYR A 76 -12.29 2.79 -6.98
C TYR A 76 -11.59 4.03 -6.44
N ILE A 77 -10.26 4.02 -6.46
CA ILE A 77 -9.45 5.16 -6.04
C ILE A 77 -8.92 5.81 -7.31
N GLU A 78 -9.41 7.01 -7.60
CA GLU A 78 -8.94 7.81 -8.73
C GLU A 78 -7.73 8.62 -8.31
N GLY A 79 -6.57 8.35 -8.92
CA GLY A 79 -5.35 9.04 -8.54
C GLY A 79 -4.10 8.51 -9.22
N ILE A 80 -2.97 9.08 -8.82
CA ILE A 80 -1.63 8.69 -9.30
C ILE A 80 -0.88 8.03 -8.16
N ALA A 81 -0.15 6.95 -8.44
CA ALA A 81 0.71 6.32 -7.44
C ALA A 81 1.75 7.32 -6.91
N LEU A 82 1.98 7.35 -5.60
CA LEU A 82 2.91 8.26 -4.92
C LEU A 82 4.29 8.25 -5.57
N TYR A 83 4.78 7.06 -5.95
CA TYR A 83 6.05 6.92 -6.64
C TYR A 83 6.11 7.77 -7.92
N ASP A 84 5.09 7.66 -8.77
CA ASP A 84 5.03 8.36 -10.06
C ASP A 84 4.75 9.85 -9.88
N TYR A 85 3.97 10.21 -8.86
CA TYR A 85 3.73 11.61 -8.49
C TYR A 85 5.03 12.29 -8.07
N VAL A 86 5.73 11.71 -7.09
CA VAL A 86 6.98 12.27 -6.54
C VAL A 86 8.07 12.30 -7.61
N LYS A 87 8.17 11.26 -8.45
CA LYS A 87 9.10 11.25 -9.58
C LYS A 87 8.93 12.45 -10.52
N LYS A 88 7.69 12.94 -10.70
CA LYS A 88 7.38 14.05 -11.60
C LYS A 88 7.38 15.42 -10.93
N ARG A 89 7.03 15.48 -9.64
CA ARG A 89 6.70 16.73 -8.94
C ARG A 89 7.55 16.98 -7.69
N GLY A 90 8.40 16.05 -7.30
CA GLY A 90 9.08 16.06 -6.01
C GLY A 90 8.15 15.75 -4.83
N LEU A 91 8.71 15.79 -3.63
CA LEU A 91 7.97 15.61 -2.39
C LEU A 91 7.68 16.96 -1.75
N SER A 92 6.41 17.35 -1.69
CA SER A 92 5.99 18.54 -0.95
C SER A 92 5.89 18.25 0.54
N LYS A 93 6.00 19.31 1.36
CA LYS A 93 5.83 19.20 2.83
C LYS A 93 4.47 18.62 3.21
N ASP A 94 3.39 19.00 2.53
CA ASP A 94 2.04 18.47 2.75
C ASP A 94 1.96 16.95 2.50
N ILE A 95 2.52 16.46 1.39
CA ILE A 95 2.57 15.02 1.13
C ILE A 95 3.44 14.31 2.19
N GLY A 96 4.56 14.91 2.60
CA GLY A 96 5.37 14.39 3.70
C GLY A 96 4.58 14.23 4.99
N ILE A 97 3.77 15.23 5.37
CA ILE A 97 2.90 15.18 6.55
C ILE A 97 1.87 14.04 6.43
N LYS A 98 1.18 13.96 5.28
CA LYS A 98 0.18 12.90 5.04
C LYS A 98 0.78 11.49 5.11
N LEU A 99 2.02 11.31 4.64
CA LEU A 99 2.73 10.03 4.78
C LEU A 99 3.02 9.70 6.24
N ILE A 100 3.41 10.67 7.06
CA ILE A 100 3.63 10.47 8.50
C ILE A 100 2.32 10.06 9.18
N GLU A 101 1.22 10.76 8.88
CA GLU A 101 -0.11 10.44 9.42
C GLU A 101 -0.58 9.04 9.01
N LEU A 102 -0.34 8.62 7.76
CA LEU A 102 -0.63 7.26 7.30
C LEU A 102 0.15 6.19 8.09
N LEU A 103 1.43 6.44 8.37
CA LEU A 103 2.26 5.50 9.13
C LEU A 103 1.83 5.40 10.60
N GLU A 104 1.36 6.51 11.18
CA GLU A 104 0.75 6.54 12.51
C GLU A 104 -0.60 5.81 12.50
N GLU A 105 -1.40 5.98 11.45
CA GLU A 105 -2.66 5.27 11.27
C GLU A 105 -2.46 3.76 11.25
N PHE A 106 -1.42 3.27 10.56
CA PHE A 106 -1.08 1.84 10.60
C PHE A 106 -0.85 1.35 12.02
N ARG A 107 -0.19 2.14 12.88
CA ARG A 107 0.02 1.79 14.30
C ARG A 107 -1.31 1.79 15.05
N ARG A 108 -2.14 2.82 14.85
CA ARG A 108 -3.46 2.94 15.48
C ARG A 108 -4.36 1.76 15.14
N LEU A 109 -4.32 1.29 13.89
CA LEU A 109 -5.08 0.12 13.40
C LEU A 109 -4.48 -1.24 13.80
N GLY A 110 -3.40 -1.24 14.59
CA GLY A 110 -2.73 -2.44 15.08
C GLY A 110 -2.02 -3.24 13.99
N PHE A 111 -1.57 -2.61 12.91
CA PHE A 111 -0.78 -3.30 11.89
C PHE A 111 0.54 -3.77 12.49
N THR A 112 0.87 -5.05 12.29
CA THR A 112 2.20 -5.58 12.63
C THR A 112 3.23 -5.19 11.57
N ARG A 113 2.74 -4.77 10.39
CA ARG A 113 3.54 -4.23 9.29
C ARG A 113 3.24 -2.75 9.07
N ILE A 114 4.17 -1.88 9.49
CA ILE A 114 4.14 -0.44 9.18
C ILE A 114 4.71 -0.15 7.78
N ASP A 115 5.29 -1.16 7.14
CA ASP A 115 6.00 -1.05 5.88
C ASP A 115 5.11 -1.21 4.65
N ILE A 116 5.18 -0.24 3.73
CA ILE A 116 4.37 -0.16 2.51
C ILE A 116 5.24 0.34 1.34
N SER A 117 4.87 0.00 0.12
CA SER A 117 5.47 0.59 -1.09
C SER A 117 4.69 1.85 -1.47
N SER A 118 5.40 2.91 -1.82
CA SER A 118 4.88 4.12 -2.49
C SER A 118 4.06 3.80 -3.73
N LYS A 119 4.30 2.67 -4.41
CA LYS A 119 3.48 2.22 -5.56
C LYS A 119 2.07 1.76 -5.18
N ASN A 120 1.83 1.49 -3.89
CA ASN A 120 0.52 1.12 -3.36
C ASN A 120 -0.19 2.28 -2.64
N ILE A 121 0.45 3.44 -2.56
CA ILE A 121 -0.13 4.69 -2.02
C ILE A 121 -0.53 5.53 -3.23
N TYR A 122 -1.76 6.00 -3.29
CA TYR A 122 -2.29 6.80 -4.39
C TYR A 122 -2.63 8.19 -3.86
N ILE A 123 -2.29 9.22 -4.64
CA ILE A 123 -2.67 10.60 -4.41
C ILE A 123 -3.89 10.90 -5.28
N GLU A 124 -5.00 11.24 -4.63
CA GLU A 124 -6.25 11.65 -5.29
C GLU A 124 -6.17 13.11 -5.74
N SER A 125 -7.10 13.56 -6.59
CA SER A 125 -7.10 14.92 -7.15
C SER A 125 -7.16 16.03 -6.09
N GLY A 126 -7.83 15.77 -4.96
CA GLY A 126 -7.87 16.66 -3.79
C GLY A 126 -6.59 16.66 -2.94
N GLY A 127 -5.60 15.84 -3.29
CA GLY A 127 -4.33 15.72 -2.58
C GLY A 127 -4.35 14.75 -1.40
N ASP A 128 -5.49 14.13 -1.07
CA ASP A 128 -5.57 13.04 -0.09
C ASP A 128 -4.84 11.79 -0.59
N ILE A 129 -4.45 10.92 0.36
CA ILE A 129 -3.76 9.67 0.05
C ILE A 129 -4.54 8.44 0.49
N LYS A 130 -4.54 7.40 -0.35
CA LYS A 130 -5.15 6.10 -0.05
C LYS A 130 -4.23 4.93 -0.39
N VAL A 131 -4.33 3.86 0.39
CA VAL A 131 -3.60 2.61 0.21
C VAL A 131 -4.51 1.59 -0.47
N ILE A 132 -4.18 1.25 -1.72
CA ILE A 132 -5.01 0.34 -2.52
C ILE A 132 -4.71 -1.15 -2.26
N ASP A 133 -3.55 -1.46 -1.65
CA ASP A 133 -3.10 -2.83 -1.42
C ASP A 133 -2.40 -3.02 -0.05
N PRO A 134 -3.17 -3.13 1.04
CA PRO A 134 -2.65 -3.27 2.41
C PRO A 134 -2.23 -4.71 2.73
N ARG A 135 -1.52 -5.37 1.82
CA ARG A 135 -1.25 -6.79 1.95
C ARG A 135 -0.33 -7.12 3.12
N LYS A 136 -0.66 -8.20 3.83
CA LYS A 136 0.13 -8.74 4.93
C LYS A 136 0.31 -7.75 6.09
N SER A 137 -0.60 -6.77 6.23
CA SER A 137 -0.56 -5.75 7.29
C SER A 137 -0.57 -6.34 8.70
N TYR A 138 -1.22 -7.48 8.90
CA TYR A 138 -1.30 -8.16 10.19
C TYR A 138 -0.41 -9.42 10.30
N SER A 139 0.07 -9.97 9.18
CA SER A 139 0.80 -11.26 9.18
C SER A 139 2.32 -11.14 9.05
N LYS A 140 2.85 -9.99 8.63
CA LYS A 140 4.30 -9.77 8.52
C LYS A 140 4.74 -8.70 9.52
N LYS A 141 5.70 -9.00 10.39
CA LYS A 141 6.22 -8.02 11.34
C LYS A 141 7.26 -7.09 10.70
N ARG A 142 6.99 -5.78 10.67
CA ARG A 142 7.92 -4.71 10.31
C ARG A 142 7.53 -3.41 11.01
N ASP A 143 8.32 -2.99 11.98
CA ASP A 143 7.99 -1.82 12.82
C ASP A 143 8.39 -0.47 12.19
N ILE A 144 9.06 -0.52 11.03
CA ILE A 144 9.54 0.66 10.29
C ILE A 144 9.29 0.55 8.78
N PRO A 145 9.11 1.68 8.07
CA PRO A 145 8.70 1.70 6.68
C PRO A 145 9.87 1.62 5.69
N ARG A 146 10.69 0.57 5.77
CA ARG A 146 11.93 0.45 4.97
C ARG A 146 11.70 0.54 3.47
N MET A 147 10.64 -0.08 2.95
CA MET A 147 10.36 -0.05 1.52
C MET A 147 10.07 1.37 1.07
N LEU A 148 9.20 2.08 1.80
CA LEU A 148 8.91 3.49 1.53
C LEU A 148 10.18 4.34 1.59
N LEU A 149 10.99 4.22 2.66
CA LEU A 149 12.22 4.99 2.81
C LEU A 149 13.21 4.74 1.66
N ARG A 150 13.40 3.47 1.26
CA ARG A 150 14.26 3.11 0.12
C ARG A 150 13.73 3.63 -1.22
N GLU A 151 12.41 3.65 -1.40
CA GLU A 151 11.81 4.17 -2.62
C GLU A 151 11.90 5.70 -2.69
N LEU A 152 11.78 6.41 -1.56
CA LEU A 152 12.03 7.85 -1.49
C LEU A 152 13.51 8.20 -1.71
N GLU A 153 14.43 7.38 -1.19
CA GLU A 153 15.87 7.48 -1.45
C GLU A 153 16.18 7.30 -2.94
N ALA A 154 15.60 6.29 -3.58
CA ALA A 154 15.75 6.07 -5.02
C ALA A 154 15.15 7.19 -5.89
N LEU A 155 14.26 8.01 -5.32
CA LEU A 155 13.69 9.20 -5.96
C LEU A 155 14.46 10.48 -5.61
N GLY A 156 15.50 10.40 -4.78
CA GLY A 156 16.30 11.55 -4.35
C GLY A 156 15.58 12.50 -3.39
N VAL A 157 14.52 12.05 -2.72
CA VAL A 157 13.68 12.91 -1.84
C VAL A 157 13.63 12.43 -0.38
N LEU A 158 14.55 11.53 0.01
CA LEU A 158 14.56 10.99 1.37
C LEU A 158 14.87 12.08 2.40
N ASP A 159 15.83 12.96 2.11
CA ASP A 159 16.27 13.99 3.05
C ASP A 159 15.16 15.00 3.36
N GLU A 160 14.38 15.39 2.35
CA GLU A 160 13.18 16.22 2.49
C GLU A 160 12.15 15.51 3.36
N PHE A 161 11.91 14.22 3.14
CA PHE A 161 10.98 13.45 3.98
C PHE A 161 11.44 13.36 5.43
N ILE A 162 12.74 13.13 5.67
CA ILE A 162 13.31 13.06 7.02
C ILE A 162 13.23 14.44 7.69
N LYS A 163 13.51 15.53 6.98
CA LYS A 163 13.36 16.90 7.51
C LYS A 163 11.93 17.17 7.97
N VAL A 164 10.94 16.87 7.12
CA VAL A 164 9.51 17.00 7.50
C VAL A 164 9.17 16.10 8.69
N THR A 165 9.73 14.87 8.74
CA THR A 165 9.50 13.96 9.87
C THR A 165 10.11 14.48 11.17
N LEU A 166 11.30 15.09 11.14
CA LEU A 166 11.92 15.72 12.30
C LEU A 166 11.09 16.90 12.82
N GLU A 167 10.52 17.70 11.91
CA GLU A 167 9.66 18.83 12.27
C GLU A 167 8.35 18.38 12.93
N VAL A 168 7.74 17.30 12.44
CA VAL A 168 6.36 16.92 12.83
C VAL A 168 6.32 15.80 13.87
N ARG A 169 7.21 14.80 13.76
CA ARG A 169 7.27 13.62 14.65
C ARG A 169 8.72 13.13 14.82
N PRO A 170 9.60 13.89 15.49
CA PRO A 170 11.03 13.57 15.60
C PRO A 170 11.31 12.18 16.21
N ASN A 171 10.46 11.73 17.13
CA ASN A 171 10.55 10.40 17.76
C ASN A 171 10.49 9.25 16.74
N LEU A 172 9.83 9.43 15.59
CA LEU A 172 9.81 8.43 14.53
C LEU A 172 11.18 8.24 13.89
N VAL A 173 11.91 9.33 13.66
CA VAL A 173 13.26 9.27 13.08
C VAL A 173 14.20 8.52 14.01
N VAL A 174 14.18 8.84 15.31
CA VAL A 174 14.97 8.12 16.33
C VAL A 174 14.65 6.62 16.32
N LYS A 175 13.35 6.27 16.28
CA LYS A 175 12.91 4.88 16.19
C LYS A 175 13.41 4.18 14.93
N TRP A 176 13.40 4.86 13.79
CA TRP A 176 13.87 4.31 12.52
C TRP A 176 15.38 4.06 12.54
N ILE A 177 16.17 5.04 13.00
CA ILE A 177 17.63 4.92 13.15
C ILE A 177 17.98 3.73 14.05
N ASN A 178 17.35 3.64 15.23
CA ASN A 178 17.59 2.55 16.17
C ASN A 178 17.25 1.17 15.56
N ALA A 179 16.14 1.07 14.84
CA ALA A 179 15.71 -0.16 14.18
C ALA A 179 16.62 -0.55 13.00
N ILE A 180 17.19 0.42 12.27
CA ILE A 180 18.16 0.17 11.20
C ILE A 180 19.48 -0.30 11.81
N ASN A 181 20.03 0.42 12.78
CA ASN A 181 21.28 0.07 13.46
C ASN A 181 21.23 -1.33 14.08
N LYS A 182 20.12 -1.70 14.72
CA LYS A 182 19.92 -3.05 15.27
C LYS A 182 20.05 -4.13 14.20
N LEU A 183 19.54 -3.89 12.99
CA LEU A 183 19.60 -4.87 11.91
C LEU A 183 20.95 -4.94 11.23
N SER A 184 21.64 -3.80 11.07
CA SER A 184 23.03 -3.79 10.58
C SER A 184 23.94 -4.63 11.49
N ARG A 185 23.76 -4.53 12.82
CA ARG A 185 24.49 -5.36 13.80
C ARG A 185 24.17 -6.85 13.67
N ILE A 186 22.90 -7.22 13.48
CA ILE A 186 22.49 -8.62 13.30
C ILE A 186 23.07 -9.19 11.99
N ALA A 187 23.01 -8.43 10.90
CA ALA A 187 23.57 -8.85 9.62
C ALA A 187 25.07 -9.11 9.72
N CYS A 188 25.84 -8.21 10.35
CA CYS A 188 27.27 -8.39 10.58
C CYS A 188 27.59 -9.65 11.39
N LYS A 189 26.79 -9.98 12.42
CA LYS A 189 26.97 -11.20 13.22
C LYS A 189 26.70 -12.47 12.42
N ASN A 190 25.72 -12.46 11.52
CA ASN A 190 25.37 -13.62 10.71
C ASN A 190 26.44 -13.90 9.65
N VAL A 191 27.01 -12.86 9.02
CA VAL A 191 28.13 -13.01 8.06
C VAL A 191 29.33 -13.69 8.73
N ARG A 192 29.69 -13.27 9.94
CA ARG A 192 30.81 -13.88 10.70
C ARG A 192 30.58 -15.35 11.07
N LYS A 193 29.32 -15.78 11.23
CA LYS A 193 28.96 -17.18 11.54
C LYS A 193 28.89 -18.09 10.32
N SER A 194 28.70 -17.53 9.12
CA SER A 194 28.71 -18.29 7.86
C SER A 194 30.10 -18.43 7.23
N SER A 195 31.09 -17.75 7.81
CA SER A 195 32.50 -17.77 7.37
C SER A 195 33.43 -18.48 8.36
N ALA A 196 32.86 -19.12 9.38
CA ALA A 196 33.51 -19.99 10.36
C ALA A 196 32.87 -21.37 10.27
#